data_AF-M6FFJ0-F1
#
_entry.id   AF-M6FFJ0-F1
#
_cell.length_a   1.000
_cell.length_b   1.000
_cell.length_c   1.000
_cell.angle_alpha   90.00
_cell.angle_beta   90.00
_cell.angle_gamma   90.00
#
_symmetry.space_group_name_H-M   'P 1'
#
loop_
_entity.id
_entity.type
_entity.pdbx_description
1 polymer ?
#
loop_
_entity_poly.entity_id
_entity_poly.type
_entity_poly.pdbx_seq_one_letter_code
_entity_poly.pdbx_strand_id
1 'polypeptide(L)'
;MTELKNLEEKLNSNLNRISIIRIVSWSTFVIFWTFSFWTICQQTIWLHNFQFFANLRLDYYLFFFGLLVSYTIIFPIARYADRRRIISNIILESEDEEHTKFLEFCNIINKRLSTTKKCLLVESSESAYYKYSAGASELLDTTEFRQRINSTYRISSKTTHYSFETDAVQITLLGSMVLIFHWRSRKFSVRQSINFYGSLERFHFIWDEQIPVDSQILQYQWKYTNKNGRPDQRFKDNYQIPTLLFWSFEIETNEEILQILLSDSSMGEDIAKAIEDFKAIVSSNKISKKAFKNTE
;
A
#
# COMPACT_ATOMS: atom_id res chain seq x y z
N MET A 1 5.62 -7.98 21.83
CA MET A 1 6.11 -8.80 20.68
C MET A 1 5.14 -9.92 20.33
N THR A 2 4.64 -10.70 21.29
CA THR A 2 3.65 -11.77 21.09
C THR A 2 2.32 -11.27 20.53
N GLU A 3 1.83 -10.12 21.00
CA GLU A 3 0.58 -9.51 20.51
C GLU A 3 0.67 -9.02 19.06
N LEU A 4 1.81 -8.41 18.68
CA LEU A 4 2.06 -7.96 17.30
C LEU A 4 2.09 -9.15 16.34
N LYS A 5 2.76 -10.23 16.74
CA LYS A 5 2.83 -11.45 15.94
C LYS A 5 1.45 -12.10 15.78
N ASN A 6 0.65 -12.13 16.84
CA ASN A 6 -0.74 -12.58 16.79
C ASN A 6 -1.59 -11.69 15.85
N LEU A 7 -1.40 -10.37 15.90
CA LEU A 7 -2.08 -9.45 14.97
C LEU A 7 -1.71 -9.73 13.51
N GLU A 8 -0.41 -9.91 13.23
CA GLU A 8 0.10 -10.26 11.90
C GLU A 8 -0.47 -11.58 11.39
N GLU A 9 -0.41 -12.63 12.22
CA GLU A 9 -0.98 -13.95 11.92
C GLU A 9 -2.48 -13.87 11.67
N LYS A 10 -3.22 -13.10 12.49
CA LYS A 10 -4.65 -12.87 12.32
C LYS A 10 -4.96 -12.18 10.98
N LEU A 11 -4.23 -11.11 10.65
CA LEU A 11 -4.38 -10.39 9.38
C LEU A 11 -4.12 -11.29 8.17
N ASN A 12 -3.01 -12.03 8.19
CA ASN A 12 -2.64 -12.96 7.14
C ASN A 12 -3.63 -14.15 7.01
N SER A 13 -4.16 -14.64 8.14
CA SER A 13 -5.21 -15.68 8.12
C SER A 13 -6.51 -15.20 7.48
N ASN A 14 -6.88 -13.94 7.70
CA ASN A 14 -8.07 -13.32 7.09
C ASN A 14 -7.89 -13.12 5.58
N LEU A 15 -6.67 -12.89 5.09
CA LEU A 15 -6.37 -12.80 3.66
C LEU A 15 -6.47 -14.15 2.94
N ASN A 16 -6.01 -15.22 3.58
CA ASN A 16 -5.94 -16.57 3.00
C ASN A 16 -7.24 -17.35 3.12
N ARG A 17 -8.14 -16.95 4.03
CA ARG A 17 -9.47 -17.57 4.13
C ARG A 17 -10.27 -17.27 2.88
N ILE A 18 -10.29 -18.23 1.95
CA ILE A 18 -11.32 -18.26 0.91
C ILE A 18 -12.65 -18.33 1.63
N SER A 19 -13.53 -17.37 1.36
CA SER A 19 -14.83 -17.39 1.99
C SER A 19 -15.62 -18.55 1.39
N ILE A 20 -15.95 -19.52 2.25
CA ILE A 20 -16.91 -20.59 1.96
C ILE A 20 -18.18 -19.98 1.33
N ILE A 21 -18.55 -18.81 1.82
CA ILE A 21 -19.65 -17.98 1.30
C ILE A 21 -19.46 -17.62 -0.19
N ARG A 22 -18.27 -17.18 -0.62
CA ARG A 22 -17.99 -16.89 -2.04
C ARG A 22 -17.95 -18.16 -2.88
N ILE A 23 -17.45 -19.27 -2.36
CA ILE A 23 -17.49 -20.57 -3.06
C ILE A 23 -18.95 -21.00 -3.26
N VAL A 24 -19.75 -21.04 -2.20
CA VAL A 24 -21.16 -21.45 -2.25
C VAL A 24 -21.98 -20.51 -3.14
N SER A 25 -21.74 -19.20 -3.05
CA SER A 25 -22.37 -18.22 -3.92
C SER A 25 -22.00 -18.40 -5.39
N TRP A 26 -20.72 -18.70 -5.69
CA TRP A 26 -20.29 -18.90 -7.06
C TRP A 26 -20.82 -20.23 -7.62
N SER A 27 -20.80 -21.31 -6.82
CA SER A 27 -21.37 -22.60 -7.20
C SER A 27 -22.87 -22.51 -7.47
N THR A 28 -23.63 -21.81 -6.63
CA THR A 28 -25.07 -21.59 -6.85
C THR A 28 -25.34 -20.77 -8.11
N PHE A 29 -24.53 -19.75 -8.38
CA PHE A 29 -24.62 -18.97 -9.62
C PHE A 29 -24.32 -19.83 -10.86
N VAL A 30 -23.25 -20.63 -10.83
CA VAL A 30 -22.88 -21.51 -11.95
C VAL A 30 -23.96 -22.55 -12.20
N ILE A 31 -24.48 -23.20 -11.15
CA ILE A 31 -25.57 -24.20 -11.27
C ILE A 31 -26.84 -23.55 -11.87
N PHE A 32 -27.20 -22.34 -11.42
CA PHE A 32 -28.36 -21.63 -11.95
C PHE A 32 -28.23 -21.33 -13.45
N TRP A 33 -27.06 -20.85 -13.89
CA TRP A 33 -26.83 -20.47 -15.28
C TRP A 33 -26.63 -21.67 -16.21
N THR A 34 -25.95 -22.75 -15.75
CA THR A 34 -25.82 -23.97 -16.56
C THR A 34 -27.18 -24.62 -16.81
N PHE A 35 -28.06 -24.66 -15.81
CA PHE A 35 -29.42 -25.16 -15.98
C PHE A 35 -30.30 -24.22 -16.80
N SER A 36 -30.23 -22.90 -16.60
CA SER A 36 -30.96 -21.94 -17.45
C SER A 36 -30.55 -22.08 -18.91
N PHE A 37 -29.25 -22.17 -19.19
CA PHE A 37 -28.74 -22.37 -20.55
C PHE A 37 -29.18 -23.73 -21.13
N TRP A 38 -29.14 -24.80 -20.33
CA TRP A 38 -29.67 -26.11 -20.72
C TRP A 38 -31.15 -26.02 -21.10
N THR A 39 -31.98 -25.32 -20.32
CA THR A 39 -33.40 -25.15 -20.63
C THR A 39 -33.63 -24.35 -21.92
N ILE A 40 -32.82 -23.32 -22.18
CA ILE A 40 -32.89 -22.54 -23.43
C ILE A 40 -32.48 -23.41 -24.64
N CYS A 41 -31.39 -24.18 -24.53
CA CYS A 41 -30.96 -25.09 -25.60
C CYS A 41 -32.00 -26.18 -25.89
N GLN A 42 -32.65 -26.71 -24.86
CA GLN A 42 -33.77 -27.65 -25.04
C GLN A 42 -34.93 -26.97 -25.78
N GLN A 43 -35.26 -25.71 -25.46
CA GLN A 43 -36.30 -24.96 -26.16
C GLN A 43 -35.96 -24.68 -27.63
N THR A 44 -34.70 -24.39 -27.98
CA THR A 44 -34.30 -24.10 -29.37
C THR A 44 -34.22 -25.35 -30.25
N ILE A 45 -33.78 -26.50 -29.71
CA ILE A 45 -33.82 -27.80 -30.39
C ILE A 45 -35.27 -28.24 -30.64
N TRP A 46 -36.19 -27.86 -29.75
CA TRP A 46 -37.59 -28.29 -29.74
C TRP A 46 -38.52 -27.41 -30.59
N LEU A 47 -38.17 -26.14 -30.86
CA LEU A 47 -38.86 -25.28 -31.83
C LEU A 47 -38.94 -25.88 -33.25
N HIS A 48 -38.13 -26.90 -33.55
CA HIS A 48 -38.16 -27.63 -34.80
C HIS A 48 -39.25 -28.73 -34.87
N ASN A 49 -39.88 -29.12 -33.75
CA ASN A 49 -40.95 -30.16 -33.67
C ASN A 49 -42.11 -29.70 -32.74
N PHE A 50 -43.20 -29.22 -33.33
CA PHE A 50 -44.17 -28.27 -32.76
C PHE A 50 -45.37 -28.84 -31.93
N GLN A 51 -45.30 -29.96 -31.19
CA GLN A 51 -46.56 -30.56 -30.64
C GLN A 51 -46.57 -31.11 -29.20
N PHE A 52 -45.80 -30.58 -28.24
CA PHE A 52 -45.88 -31.09 -26.86
C PHE A 52 -45.89 -30.01 -25.76
N PHE A 53 -46.61 -28.89 -25.97
CA PHE A 53 -46.57 -27.74 -25.06
C PHE A 53 -47.40 -27.85 -23.76
N ALA A 54 -48.07 -28.97 -23.47
CA ALA A 54 -48.99 -29.01 -22.32
C ALA A 54 -48.40 -29.52 -20.98
N ASN A 55 -47.18 -30.09 -20.95
CA ASN A 55 -46.72 -30.90 -19.80
C ASN A 55 -45.32 -30.58 -19.24
N LEU A 56 -44.77 -29.39 -19.50
CA LEU A 56 -43.74 -28.85 -18.61
C LEU A 56 -44.46 -28.04 -17.52
N ARG A 57 -44.65 -28.67 -16.35
CA ARG A 57 -45.40 -28.12 -15.22
C ARG A 57 -44.94 -26.70 -14.90
N LEU A 58 -45.92 -25.80 -14.78
CA LEU A 58 -45.76 -24.41 -14.33
C LEU A 58 -44.97 -24.33 -13.00
N ASP A 59 -45.04 -25.40 -12.20
CA ASP A 59 -44.30 -25.62 -10.95
C ASP A 59 -42.78 -25.42 -11.09
N TYR A 60 -42.17 -25.77 -12.23
CA TYR A 60 -40.73 -25.58 -12.42
C TYR A 60 -40.35 -24.10 -12.48
N TYR A 61 -41.13 -23.27 -13.18
CA TYR A 61 -40.86 -21.83 -13.29
C TYR A 61 -41.00 -21.12 -11.93
N LEU A 62 -42.00 -21.52 -11.13
CA LEU A 62 -42.16 -21.03 -9.75
C LEU A 62 -40.96 -21.38 -8.87
N PHE A 63 -40.46 -22.60 -8.97
CA PHE A 63 -39.27 -23.04 -8.23
C PHE A 63 -38.01 -22.24 -8.63
N PHE A 64 -37.78 -22.03 -9.93
CA PHE A 64 -36.63 -21.26 -10.42
C PHE A 64 -36.73 -19.76 -10.11
N PHE A 65 -37.93 -19.19 -10.18
CA PHE A 65 -38.16 -17.81 -9.73
C PHE A 65 -37.86 -17.67 -8.23
N GLY A 66 -38.27 -18.64 -7.42
CA GLY A 66 -37.91 -18.71 -6.00
C GLY A 66 -36.39 -18.76 -5.77
N LEU A 67 -35.65 -19.58 -6.54
CA LEU A 67 -34.19 -19.64 -6.45
C LEU A 67 -33.53 -18.32 -6.87
N LEU A 68 -33.97 -17.70 -7.96
CA LEU A 68 -33.43 -16.41 -8.42
C LEU A 68 -33.67 -15.31 -7.37
N VAL A 69 -34.89 -15.20 -6.84
CA VAL A 69 -35.21 -14.25 -5.77
C VAL A 69 -34.35 -14.53 -4.54
N SER A 70 -34.21 -15.80 -4.13
CA SER A 70 -33.35 -16.17 -3.01
C SER A 70 -31.89 -15.79 -3.24
N TYR A 71 -31.35 -15.98 -4.46
CA TYR A 71 -29.98 -15.60 -4.80
C TYR A 71 -29.79 -14.08 -4.74
N THR A 72 -30.74 -13.29 -5.26
CA THR A 72 -30.67 -11.81 -5.22
C THR A 72 -30.69 -11.24 -3.81
N ILE A 73 -31.24 -11.97 -2.83
CA ILE A 73 -31.27 -11.56 -1.41
C ILE A 73 -30.07 -12.13 -0.63
N ILE A 74 -29.78 -13.42 -0.81
CA ILE A 74 -28.71 -14.12 -0.10
C ILE A 74 -27.34 -13.58 -0.54
N PHE A 75 -27.14 -13.28 -1.82
CA PHE A 75 -25.85 -12.83 -2.33
C PHE A 75 -25.36 -11.49 -1.74
N PRO A 76 -26.16 -10.41 -1.69
CA PRO A 76 -25.77 -9.17 -1.03
C PRO A 76 -25.47 -9.36 0.46
N ILE A 77 -26.29 -10.15 1.18
CA ILE A 77 -26.09 -10.44 2.60
C ILE A 77 -24.79 -11.21 2.82
N ALA A 78 -24.58 -12.25 2.03
CA ALA A 78 -23.35 -13.05 1.98
C ALA A 78 -22.12 -12.17 1.71
N ARG A 79 -22.19 -11.30 0.68
CA ARG A 79 -21.12 -10.37 0.32
C ARG A 79 -20.85 -9.35 1.42
N TYR A 80 -21.90 -8.84 2.08
CA TYR A 80 -21.77 -7.92 3.21
C TYR A 80 -21.12 -8.58 4.43
N ALA A 81 -21.59 -9.78 4.79
CA ALA A 81 -21.01 -10.58 5.86
C ALA A 81 -19.54 -10.94 5.58
N ASP A 82 -19.22 -11.27 4.33
CA ASP A 82 -17.86 -11.58 3.91
C ASP A 82 -16.93 -10.35 4.00
N ARG A 83 -17.41 -9.18 3.56
CA ARG A 83 -16.68 -7.91 3.76
C ARG A 83 -16.38 -7.67 5.24
N ARG A 84 -17.35 -7.84 6.13
CA ARG A 84 -17.17 -7.67 7.59
C ARG A 84 -16.20 -8.69 8.19
N ARG A 85 -16.22 -9.93 7.73
CA ARG A 85 -15.32 -10.99 8.20
C ARG A 85 -13.86 -10.71 7.86
N ILE A 86 -13.62 -10.19 6.65
CA ILE A 86 -12.27 -9.96 6.14
C ILE A 86 -11.66 -8.68 6.73
N ILE A 87 -12.50 -7.72 7.13
CA ILE A 87 -12.05 -6.49 7.79
C ILE A 87 -11.64 -6.80 9.23
N SER A 88 -10.38 -6.57 9.55
CA SER A 88 -9.89 -6.59 10.91
C SER A 88 -10.09 -5.22 11.55
N ASN A 89 -10.94 -5.15 12.57
CA ASN A 89 -11.03 -3.96 13.40
C ASN A 89 -9.83 -3.92 14.33
N ILE A 90 -9.01 -2.87 14.20
CA ILE A 90 -7.93 -2.58 15.14
C ILE A 90 -8.42 -1.42 15.98
N ILE A 91 -8.61 -1.68 17.27
CA ILE A 91 -8.84 -0.63 18.25
C ILE A 91 -7.51 -0.46 18.94
N LEU A 92 -6.82 0.64 18.62
CA LEU A 92 -5.69 1.08 19.43
C LEU A 92 -6.27 1.66 20.71
N GLU A 93 -6.08 0.94 21.79
CA GLU A 93 -6.47 1.37 23.12
C GLU A 93 -5.31 2.19 23.67
N SER A 94 -5.34 3.50 23.46
CA SER A 94 -4.42 4.41 24.14
C SER A 94 -5.01 5.81 24.17
N GLU A 95 -5.50 6.20 25.35
CA GLU A 95 -5.75 7.60 25.74
C GLU A 95 -4.47 8.28 26.27
N ASP A 96 -3.31 7.66 26.02
CA ASP A 96 -2.02 8.12 26.53
C ASP A 96 -1.51 9.33 25.74
N GLU A 97 -0.92 10.30 26.44
CA GLU A 97 -0.28 11.48 25.87
C GLU A 97 0.75 11.10 24.77
N GLU A 98 1.42 9.96 24.91
CA GLU A 98 2.36 9.41 23.93
C GLU A 98 1.71 9.15 22.56
N HIS A 99 0.50 8.60 22.56
CA HIS A 99 -0.21 8.28 21.32
C HIS A 99 -0.55 9.57 20.56
N THR A 100 -0.97 10.60 21.28
CA THR A 100 -1.31 11.90 20.68
C THR A 100 -0.10 12.55 20.02
N LYS A 101 1.08 12.52 20.67
CA LYS A 101 2.34 13.00 20.10
C LYS A 101 2.77 12.20 18.88
N PHE A 102 2.58 10.88 18.91
CA PHE A 102 2.86 10.03 17.74
C PHE A 102 1.94 10.39 16.56
N LEU A 103 0.65 10.57 16.82
CA LEU A 103 -0.31 10.97 15.79
C LEU A 103 0.02 12.35 15.21
N GLU A 104 0.48 13.28 16.05
CA GLU A 104 0.95 14.60 15.61
C GLU A 104 2.19 14.48 14.70
N PHE A 105 3.18 13.67 15.10
CA PHE A 105 4.34 13.36 14.28
C PHE A 105 3.94 12.79 12.91
N CYS A 106 3.04 11.80 12.88
CA CYS A 106 2.54 11.25 11.62
C CYS A 106 1.76 12.27 10.79
N ASN A 107 1.01 13.18 11.42
CA ASN A 107 0.29 14.24 10.74
C ASN A 107 1.26 15.22 10.06
N ILE A 108 2.32 15.62 10.77
CA ILE A 108 3.38 16.49 10.20
C ILE A 108 3.99 15.83 8.97
N ILE A 109 4.40 14.56 9.07
CA ILE A 109 4.97 13.81 7.95
C ILE A 109 3.98 13.72 6.80
N ASN A 110 2.74 13.31 7.05
CA ASN A 110 1.71 13.19 6.02
C ASN A 110 1.41 14.54 5.34
N LYS A 111 1.39 15.64 6.10
CA LYS A 111 1.19 16.99 5.56
C LYS A 111 2.34 17.39 4.62
N ARG A 112 3.59 17.06 4.96
CA ARG A 112 4.74 17.34 4.09
C ARG A 112 4.74 16.46 2.85
N LEU A 113 4.51 15.16 3.03
CA LEU A 113 4.39 14.22 1.93
C LEU A 113 3.24 14.61 0.97
N SER A 114 2.13 15.18 1.45
CA SER A 114 0.99 15.60 0.59
C SER A 114 1.20 16.93 -0.12
N THR A 115 2.13 17.76 0.34
CA THR A 115 2.36 19.10 -0.22
C THR A 115 3.44 19.10 -1.29
N THR A 116 4.38 18.15 -1.25
CA THR A 116 5.36 17.92 -2.33
C THR A 116 4.66 17.52 -3.63
N LYS A 117 5.23 17.87 -4.78
CA LYS A 117 4.67 17.50 -6.09
C LYS A 117 4.91 16.06 -6.46
N LYS A 118 6.08 15.52 -6.11
CA LYS A 118 6.39 14.09 -6.25
C LYS A 118 6.88 13.53 -4.93
N CYS A 119 6.35 12.36 -4.59
CA CYS A 119 6.72 11.54 -3.47
C CYS A 119 6.95 10.12 -4.01
N LEU A 120 8.20 9.66 -4.00
CA LEU A 120 8.62 8.45 -4.72
C LEU A 120 9.12 7.39 -3.74
N LEU A 121 8.64 6.15 -3.88
CA LEU A 121 9.23 4.98 -3.25
C LEU A 121 10.37 4.47 -4.11
N VAL A 122 11.53 4.22 -3.51
CA VAL A 122 12.64 3.53 -4.19
C VAL A 122 12.38 2.02 -4.13
N GLU A 123 12.26 1.36 -5.30
CA GLU A 123 11.86 -0.06 -5.38
C GLU A 123 13.02 -1.06 -5.30
N SER A 124 14.28 -0.63 -5.30
CA SER A 124 15.43 -1.51 -5.55
C SER A 124 16.08 -2.14 -4.30
N SER A 125 16.53 -3.38 -4.49
CA SER A 125 17.13 -4.37 -3.57
C SER A 125 18.49 -4.01 -2.93
N GLU A 126 18.97 -2.79 -3.11
CA GLU A 126 20.29 -2.33 -2.63
C GLU A 126 20.19 -0.99 -1.88
N SER A 127 19.14 -0.82 -1.08
CA SER A 127 18.87 0.36 -0.24
C SER A 127 19.90 0.63 0.87
N ALA A 128 21.11 0.07 0.80
CA ALA A 128 22.16 0.26 1.80
C ALA A 128 23.41 0.97 1.26
N TYR A 129 23.66 1.02 -0.06
CA TYR A 129 24.90 1.60 -0.59
C TYR A 129 24.74 2.15 -2.02
N TYR A 130 24.21 3.36 -2.17
CA TYR A 130 24.33 4.12 -3.44
C TYR A 130 25.73 4.74 -3.64
N LYS A 131 26.72 4.42 -2.78
CA LYS A 131 28.07 4.96 -2.93
C LYS A 131 28.72 4.40 -4.20
N TYR A 132 28.98 5.32 -5.15
CA TYR A 132 29.86 5.23 -6.33
C TYR A 132 29.23 4.76 -7.65
N SER A 133 28.51 5.67 -8.33
CA SER A 133 28.35 5.61 -9.79
C SER A 133 28.68 6.97 -10.41
N ALA A 134 29.90 7.10 -10.93
CA ALA A 134 30.42 8.31 -11.57
C ALA A 134 29.86 8.54 -12.99
N GLY A 135 28.54 8.56 -13.15
CA GLY A 135 27.86 8.78 -14.44
C GLY A 135 26.34 8.77 -14.36
N ALA A 136 25.72 9.44 -15.34
CA ALA A 136 24.27 9.63 -15.55
C ALA A 136 23.48 8.39 -15.98
N SER A 137 23.91 7.20 -15.58
CA SER A 137 23.50 5.95 -16.24
C SER A 137 22.47 5.12 -15.50
N GLU A 138 22.10 5.48 -14.26
CA GLU A 138 21.14 4.70 -13.49
C GLU A 138 19.74 5.32 -13.53
N LEU A 139 18.79 4.53 -14.02
CA LEU A 139 17.38 4.83 -13.91
C LEU A 139 16.98 4.37 -12.51
N LEU A 140 16.59 5.32 -11.66
CA LEU A 140 16.11 5.01 -10.33
C LEU A 140 14.74 4.38 -10.46
N ASP A 141 14.63 3.07 -10.21
CA ASP A 141 13.35 2.39 -10.23
C ASP A 141 12.52 2.89 -9.06
N THR A 142 11.55 3.74 -9.38
CA THR A 142 10.70 4.38 -8.38
C THR A 142 9.24 4.29 -8.76
N THR A 143 8.41 4.17 -7.72
CA THR A 143 6.97 4.29 -7.87
C THR A 143 6.43 5.46 -7.08
N GLU A 144 5.52 6.19 -7.70
CA GLU A 144 4.89 7.33 -7.04
C GLU A 144 3.90 6.86 -5.97
N PHE A 145 4.01 7.46 -4.79
CA PHE A 145 3.10 7.20 -3.69
C PHE A 145 1.74 7.86 -3.90
N ARG A 146 0.69 7.07 -3.69
CA ARG A 146 -0.67 7.56 -3.49
C ARG A 146 -0.96 7.65 -2.01
N GLN A 147 -1.28 8.85 -1.55
CA GLN A 147 -1.59 9.06 -0.14
C GLN A 147 -3.08 8.88 0.13
N ARG A 148 -3.36 8.26 1.27
CA ARG A 148 -4.70 8.04 1.78
C ARG A 148 -4.73 8.31 3.28
N ILE A 149 -5.82 8.90 3.73
CA ILE A 149 -6.11 9.11 5.14
C ILE A 149 -7.22 8.15 5.54
N ASN A 150 -7.06 7.48 6.69
CA ASN A 150 -8.02 6.53 7.25
C ASN A 150 -8.42 5.38 6.30
N SER A 151 -7.50 4.97 5.43
CA SER A 151 -7.72 3.91 4.45
C SER A 151 -6.55 2.94 4.48
N THR A 152 -6.76 1.83 5.16
CA THR A 152 -5.84 0.70 5.17
C THR A 152 -6.54 -0.50 4.57
N TYR A 153 -5.86 -1.26 3.70
CA TYR A 153 -6.45 -2.44 3.11
C TYR A 153 -6.99 -3.40 4.19
N ARG A 154 -8.30 -3.65 4.17
CA ARG A 154 -8.99 -4.62 5.06
C ARG A 154 -8.77 -4.38 6.55
N ILE A 155 -8.46 -3.15 6.94
CA ILE A 155 -8.30 -2.77 8.33
C ILE A 155 -9.21 -1.58 8.59
N SER A 156 -9.92 -1.65 9.70
CA SER A 156 -10.74 -0.54 10.20
C SER A 156 -10.17 -0.10 11.54
N SER A 157 -9.73 1.15 11.64
CA SER A 157 -9.31 1.76 12.89
C SER A 157 -10.25 2.88 13.30
N LYS A 158 -10.40 3.08 14.61
CA LYS A 158 -11.06 4.28 15.16
C LYS A 158 -10.12 5.49 15.17
N THR A 159 -8.81 5.24 15.26
CA THR A 159 -7.79 6.29 15.28
C THR A 159 -7.43 6.71 13.87
N THR A 160 -7.09 7.98 13.74
CA THR A 160 -6.59 8.53 12.48
C THR A 160 -5.28 7.85 12.09
N HIS A 161 -5.19 7.41 10.85
CA HIS A 161 -3.99 6.76 10.34
C HIS A 161 -3.70 7.21 8.91
N TYR A 162 -2.42 7.18 8.56
CA TYR A 162 -1.93 7.70 7.29
C TYR A 162 -1.32 6.56 6.49
N SER A 163 -1.75 6.42 5.25
CA SER A 163 -1.34 5.33 4.38
C SER A 163 -0.71 5.86 3.10
N PHE A 164 0.44 5.30 2.76
CA PHE A 164 1.22 5.55 1.56
C PHE A 164 1.16 4.28 0.69
N GLU A 165 0.50 4.36 -0.46
CA GLU A 165 0.22 3.22 -1.34
C GLU A 165 0.97 3.36 -2.67
N THR A 166 1.76 2.36 -3.03
CA THR A 166 2.21 2.11 -4.39
C THR A 166 1.46 0.92 -4.98
N ASP A 167 1.78 0.50 -6.20
CA ASP A 167 1.22 -0.72 -6.78
C ASP A 167 1.82 -1.99 -6.16
N ALA A 168 3.01 -1.88 -5.57
CA ALA A 168 3.71 -2.98 -4.93
C ALA A 168 3.40 -3.08 -3.43
N VAL A 169 3.35 -1.95 -2.72
CA VAL A 169 3.30 -1.91 -1.25
C VAL A 169 2.35 -0.83 -0.73
N GLN A 170 1.65 -1.11 0.37
CA GLN A 170 0.97 -0.12 1.18
C GLN A 170 1.62 -0.04 2.56
N ILE A 171 2.14 1.13 2.91
CA ILE A 171 2.71 1.44 4.23
C ILE A 171 1.67 2.25 4.97
N THR A 172 1.28 1.84 6.17
CA THR A 172 0.31 2.56 7.01
C THR A 172 0.93 2.86 8.36
N LEU A 173 1.02 4.15 8.69
CA LEU A 173 1.37 4.63 10.01
C LEU A 173 0.10 4.65 10.87
N LEU A 174 0.06 3.78 11.87
CA LEU A 174 -1.09 3.56 12.74
C LEU A 174 -0.65 3.77 14.20
N GLY A 175 -0.60 5.05 14.63
CA GLY A 175 0.04 5.41 15.89
C GLY A 175 1.44 4.80 15.96
N SER A 176 1.83 4.22 17.09
CA SER A 176 3.18 3.65 17.30
C SER A 176 3.53 2.40 16.49
N MET A 177 2.67 1.99 15.56
CA MET A 177 2.89 0.82 14.72
C MET A 177 2.87 1.20 13.24
N VAL A 178 3.67 0.48 12.46
CA VAL A 178 3.68 0.54 11.00
C VAL A 178 3.17 -0.79 10.47
N LEU A 179 2.15 -0.71 9.63
CA LEU A 179 1.59 -1.84 8.91
C LEU A 179 2.07 -1.78 7.46
N ILE A 180 2.67 -2.85 6.99
CA ILE A 180 3.21 -2.93 5.63
C ILE A 180 2.48 -4.07 4.93
N PHE A 181 1.88 -3.77 3.78
CA PHE A 181 1.14 -4.74 2.99
C PHE A 181 1.73 -4.84 1.59
N HIS A 182 2.27 -6.01 1.26
CA HIS A 182 2.79 -6.27 -0.08
C HIS A 182 1.69 -6.86 -0.97
N TRP A 183 1.37 -6.16 -2.06
CA TRP A 183 0.26 -6.50 -2.96
C TRP A 183 0.48 -7.83 -3.68
N ARG A 184 1.73 -8.08 -4.14
CA ARG A 184 2.12 -9.28 -4.89
C ARG A 184 2.07 -10.55 -4.04
N SER A 185 2.68 -10.52 -2.86
CA SER A 185 2.71 -11.68 -1.96
C SER A 185 1.44 -11.83 -1.13
N ARG A 186 0.59 -10.79 -1.08
CA ARG A 186 -0.61 -10.71 -0.25
C ARG A 186 -0.31 -11.00 1.21
N LYS A 187 0.71 -10.34 1.75
CA LYS A 187 1.15 -10.48 3.14
C LYS A 187 1.15 -9.14 3.84
N PHE A 188 0.62 -9.14 5.07
CA PHE A 188 0.81 -8.08 6.05
C PHE A 188 2.02 -8.36 6.92
N SER A 189 2.71 -7.29 7.26
CA SER A 189 3.78 -7.20 8.25
C SER A 189 3.40 -6.12 9.26
N VAL A 190 3.47 -6.42 10.56
CA VAL A 190 3.16 -5.46 11.63
C VAL A 190 4.44 -5.16 12.41
N ARG A 191 4.85 -3.89 12.49
CA ARG A 191 6.11 -3.49 13.12
C ARG A 191 5.86 -2.37 14.13
N GLN A 192 6.55 -2.41 15.27
CA GLN A 192 6.49 -1.40 16.34
C GLN A 192 7.87 -0.79 16.66
N SER A 193 8.95 -1.54 16.38
CA SER A 193 10.31 -1.01 16.42
C SER A 193 10.60 -0.37 15.07
N ILE A 194 10.48 0.94 15.01
CA ILE A 194 10.67 1.73 13.79
C ILE A 194 11.67 2.84 14.12
N ASN A 195 12.68 2.98 13.27
CA ASN A 195 13.56 4.13 13.27
C ASN A 195 13.25 4.98 12.04
N PHE A 196 13.27 6.30 12.23
CA PHE A 196 13.11 7.26 11.15
C PHE A 196 14.44 8.00 10.93
N TYR A 197 14.81 8.15 9.66
CA TYR A 197 15.96 8.95 9.24
C TYR A 197 15.55 9.93 8.15
N GLY A 198 16.29 11.03 8.09
CA GLY A 198 16.10 12.07 7.10
C GLY A 198 17.44 12.60 6.65
N SER A 199 17.63 12.74 5.34
CA SER A 199 18.85 13.29 4.75
C SER A 199 18.57 14.01 3.44
N LEU A 200 19.43 14.96 3.10
CA LEU A 200 19.47 15.52 1.76
C LEU A 200 20.24 14.58 0.84
N GLU A 201 19.60 14.15 -0.23
CA GLU A 201 20.18 13.21 -1.18
C GLU A 201 20.22 13.80 -2.58
N ARG A 202 21.32 13.58 -3.29
CA ARG A 202 21.52 14.08 -4.65
C ARG A 202 21.27 12.94 -5.61
N PHE A 203 20.25 13.09 -6.43
CA PHE A 203 19.89 12.08 -7.40
C PHE A 203 20.10 12.57 -8.81
N HIS A 204 20.74 11.71 -9.60
CA HIS A 204 21.03 11.96 -10.99
C HIS A 204 20.48 10.81 -11.83
N PHE A 205 19.20 10.88 -12.16
CA PHE A 205 18.53 9.89 -13.00
C PHE A 205 17.75 10.54 -14.14
N ILE A 206 17.45 9.72 -15.13
CA ILE A 206 16.65 10.09 -16.29
C ILE A 206 15.18 10.11 -15.87
N TRP A 207 14.52 11.23 -16.10
CA TRP A 207 13.08 11.38 -15.88
C TRP A 207 12.33 11.05 -17.15
N ASP A 208 11.43 10.08 -17.08
CA ASP A 208 10.50 9.77 -18.17
C ASP A 208 9.39 10.84 -18.28
N GLU A 209 9.10 11.51 -17.16
CA GLU A 209 8.14 12.60 -17.05
C GLU A 209 8.82 13.98 -16.93
N GLN A 210 8.02 15.04 -16.94
CA GLN A 210 8.51 16.39 -16.67
C GLN A 210 9.01 16.51 -15.22
N ILE A 211 10.17 17.15 -15.05
CA ILE A 211 10.77 17.42 -13.73
C ILE A 211 9.76 18.19 -12.86
N PRO A 212 9.59 17.83 -11.57
CA PRO A 212 8.71 18.55 -10.67
C PRO A 212 9.12 20.02 -10.50
N VAL A 213 8.15 20.93 -10.50
CA VAL A 213 8.40 22.39 -10.45
C VAL A 213 9.00 22.83 -9.11
N ASP A 214 8.78 22.06 -8.05
CA ASP A 214 9.33 22.25 -6.70
C ASP A 214 10.73 21.63 -6.51
N SER A 215 11.27 20.92 -7.50
CA SER A 215 12.60 20.33 -7.42
C SER A 215 13.72 21.36 -7.54
N GLN A 216 14.72 21.25 -6.66
CA GLN A 216 15.94 22.03 -6.77
C GLN A 216 16.95 21.35 -7.72
N ILE A 217 17.24 22.00 -8.84
CA ILE A 217 18.28 21.57 -9.78
C ILE A 217 19.65 22.05 -9.28
N LEU A 218 20.57 21.12 -9.00
CA LEU A 218 21.92 21.44 -8.53
C LEU A 218 22.87 21.73 -9.68
N GLN A 219 22.83 20.90 -10.71
CA GLN A 219 23.69 20.98 -11.89
C GLN A 219 23.08 20.21 -13.05
N TYR A 220 23.66 20.36 -14.23
CA TYR A 220 23.35 19.55 -15.41
C TYR A 220 24.59 18.76 -15.81
N GLN A 221 24.40 17.48 -16.15
CA GLN A 221 25.46 16.60 -16.59
C GLN A 221 25.05 15.87 -17.86
N TRP A 222 25.99 15.67 -18.80
CA TRP A 222 25.70 14.97 -20.05
C TRP A 222 25.40 13.49 -19.80
N LYS A 223 24.34 12.99 -20.45
CA LYS A 223 23.96 11.56 -20.44
C LYS A 223 25.13 10.65 -20.77
N TYR A 224 25.92 11.03 -21.77
CA TYR A 224 27.17 10.38 -22.11
C TYR A 224 28.33 11.37 -21.95
N THR A 225 29.14 11.16 -20.93
CA THR A 225 30.26 12.04 -20.56
C THR A 225 31.60 11.37 -20.88
N ASN A 226 32.50 12.11 -21.50
CA ASN A 226 33.91 11.71 -21.66
C ASN A 226 34.65 11.77 -20.31
N LYS A 227 35.83 11.13 -20.20
CA LYS A 227 36.67 11.20 -18.99
C LYS A 227 37.02 12.61 -18.50
N ASN A 228 36.88 13.61 -19.37
CA ASN A 228 37.13 15.04 -19.08
C ASN A 228 35.86 15.85 -18.76
N GLY A 229 34.69 15.22 -18.60
CA GLY A 229 33.42 15.90 -18.28
C GLY A 229 32.67 16.49 -19.47
N ARG A 230 33.25 16.47 -20.68
CA ARG A 230 32.62 17.01 -21.90
C ARG A 230 31.63 16.02 -22.54
N PRO A 231 30.66 16.48 -23.34
CA PRO A 231 29.75 15.58 -24.05
C PRO A 231 30.54 14.64 -24.96
N ASP A 232 30.24 13.35 -24.89
CA ASP A 232 30.68 12.40 -25.90
C ASP A 232 29.88 12.61 -27.19
N GLN A 233 30.55 13.13 -28.22
CA GLN A 233 29.95 13.51 -29.49
C GLN A 233 29.65 12.31 -30.40
N ARG A 234 30.04 11.09 -30.01
CA ARG A 234 29.70 9.87 -30.76
C ARG A 234 28.23 9.50 -30.62
N PHE A 235 27.56 9.99 -29.58
CA PHE A 235 26.16 9.76 -29.33
C PHE A 235 25.32 10.91 -29.89
N LYS A 236 24.47 10.60 -30.87
CA LYS A 236 23.62 11.59 -31.58
C LYS A 236 22.59 12.26 -30.66
N ASP A 237 22.07 11.53 -29.68
CA ASP A 237 21.05 12.00 -28.72
C ASP A 237 21.65 12.16 -27.31
N ASN A 238 22.81 12.81 -27.24
CA ASN A 238 23.44 13.14 -25.96
C ASN A 238 22.89 14.46 -25.43
N TYR A 239 21.94 14.40 -24.51
CA TYR A 239 21.36 15.57 -23.83
C TYR A 239 21.88 15.69 -22.40
N GLN A 240 21.68 16.87 -21.81
CA GLN A 240 21.99 17.10 -20.40
C GLN A 240 20.83 16.60 -19.52
N ILE A 241 21.19 15.82 -18.50
CA ILE A 241 20.29 15.34 -17.45
C ILE A 241 20.53 16.21 -16.22
N PRO A 242 19.47 16.75 -15.58
CA PRO A 242 19.63 17.47 -14.32
C PRO A 242 20.04 16.52 -13.20
N THR A 243 20.88 17.00 -12.29
CA THR A 243 21.04 16.44 -10.95
C THR A 243 20.12 17.22 -10.03
N LEU A 244 19.16 16.52 -9.43
CA LEU A 244 18.17 17.11 -8.54
C LEU A 244 18.54 16.83 -7.08
N LEU A 245 18.22 17.76 -6.20
CA LEU A 245 18.28 17.57 -4.76
C LEU A 245 16.92 17.09 -4.26
N PHE A 246 16.91 15.95 -3.59
CA PHE A 246 15.74 15.39 -2.91
C PHE A 246 15.95 15.43 -1.41
N TRP A 247 14.85 15.45 -0.68
CA TRP A 247 14.86 14.99 0.70
C TRP A 247 14.51 13.51 0.76
N SER A 248 15.38 12.70 1.39
CA SER A 248 15.17 11.28 1.66
C SER A 248 14.56 11.14 3.06
N PHE A 249 13.44 10.44 3.14
CA PHE A 249 12.83 9.98 4.38
C PHE A 249 12.86 8.47 4.43
N GLU A 250 13.58 7.92 5.40
CA GLU A 250 13.78 6.49 5.54
C GLU A 250 13.05 5.96 6.76
N ILE A 251 12.29 4.88 6.54
CA ILE A 251 11.63 4.10 7.57
C ILE A 251 12.39 2.79 7.68
N GLU A 252 13.22 2.67 8.70
CA GLU A 252 13.90 1.42 9.02
C GLU A 252 13.06 0.62 10.02
N THR A 253 12.75 -0.60 9.63
CA THR A 253 12.25 -1.63 10.52
C THR A 253 13.34 -2.69 10.69
N ASN A 254 13.14 -3.64 11.61
CA ASN A 254 14.13 -4.70 11.83
C ASN A 254 14.38 -5.62 10.61
N GLU A 255 13.52 -5.60 9.59
CA GLU A 255 13.59 -6.50 8.44
C GLU A 255 13.76 -5.79 7.10
N GLU A 256 13.23 -4.57 6.99
CA GLU A 256 13.22 -3.79 5.75
C GLU A 256 13.48 -2.31 6.03
N ILE A 257 14.18 -1.68 5.08
CA ILE A 257 14.36 -0.23 5.01
C ILE A 257 13.55 0.26 3.81
N LEU A 258 12.67 1.21 4.07
CA LEU A 258 11.84 1.84 3.04
C LEU A 258 12.32 3.27 2.85
N GLN A 259 12.78 3.60 1.65
CA GLN A 259 13.27 4.93 1.31
C GLN A 259 12.23 5.68 0.47
N ILE A 260 11.86 6.86 0.95
CA ILE A 260 10.88 7.75 0.33
C ILE A 260 11.57 9.05 -0.07
N LEU A 261 11.48 9.43 -1.35
CA LEU A 261 12.08 10.65 -1.87
C LEU A 261 11.03 11.73 -2.09
N LEU A 262 11.32 12.93 -1.60
CA LEU A 262 10.51 14.14 -1.75
C LEU A 262 11.17 15.11 -2.73
N SER A 263 10.43 15.53 -3.76
CA SER A 263 10.93 16.50 -4.75
C SER A 263 11.29 17.85 -4.15
N ASP A 264 10.52 18.32 -3.16
CA ASP A 264 10.83 19.54 -2.42
C ASP A 264 11.86 19.26 -1.31
N SER A 265 13.12 19.61 -1.58
CA SER A 265 14.22 19.46 -0.62
C SER A 265 14.10 20.37 0.61
N SER A 266 13.36 21.49 0.52
CA SER A 266 13.22 22.45 1.61
C SER A 266 12.32 21.96 2.74
N MET A 267 11.38 21.05 2.42
CA MET A 267 10.51 20.40 3.41
C MET A 267 11.26 19.50 4.39
N GLY A 268 12.51 19.16 4.06
CA GLY A 268 13.33 18.25 4.84
C GLY A 268 13.63 18.71 6.25
N GLU A 269 13.85 20.02 6.46
CA GLU A 269 14.21 20.56 7.78
C GLU A 269 13.11 20.34 8.82
N ASP A 270 11.85 20.57 8.44
CA ASP A 270 10.69 20.34 9.30
C ASP A 270 10.53 18.85 9.64
N ILE A 271 10.77 17.97 8.67
CA ILE A 271 10.72 16.51 8.85
C ILE A 271 11.86 16.07 9.77
N ALA A 272 13.08 16.59 9.56
CA ALA A 272 14.24 16.29 10.41
C ALA A 272 13.97 16.66 11.86
N LYS A 273 13.45 17.87 12.09
CA LYS A 273 13.06 18.32 13.43
C LYS A 273 11.99 17.41 14.05
N ALA A 274 10.95 17.06 13.30
CA ALA A 274 9.92 16.13 13.78
C ALA A 274 10.49 14.75 14.14
N ILE A 275 11.48 14.25 13.38
CA ILE A 275 12.18 13.00 13.67
C ILE A 275 13.02 13.12 14.96
N GLU A 276 13.71 14.23 15.18
CA GLU A 276 14.47 14.47 16.40
C GLU A 276 13.59 14.53 17.65
N ASP A 277 12.49 15.31 17.57
CA ASP A 277 11.48 15.41 18.62
C ASP A 277 10.90 14.02 18.95
N PHE A 278 10.63 13.23 17.91
CA PHE A 278 10.16 11.85 18.06
C PHE A 278 11.20 10.93 18.74
N LYS A 279 12.47 11.01 18.34
CA LYS A 279 13.57 10.23 18.96
C LYS A 279 13.74 10.57 20.44
N ALA A 280 13.59 11.83 20.81
CA ALA A 280 13.62 12.28 22.21
C ALA A 280 12.50 11.62 23.03
N ILE A 281 11.28 11.57 22.50
CA ILE A 281 10.13 10.91 23.16
C ILE A 281 10.42 9.42 23.35
N VAL A 282 10.82 8.70 22.30
CA VAL A 282 11.07 7.25 22.37
C VAL A 282 12.21 6.90 23.34
N SER A 283 13.28 7.70 23.36
CA SER A 283 14.44 7.48 24.25
C SER A 283 14.10 7.71 25.73
N SER A 284 13.37 8.78 26.05
CA SER A 284 12.91 9.07 27.42
C SER A 284 12.08 7.91 28.00
N ASN A 285 11.27 7.26 27.16
CA ASN A 285 10.43 6.14 27.54
C ASN A 285 11.18 4.80 27.72
N LYS A 286 12.25 4.57 26.96
CA LYS A 286 13.15 3.43 27.22
C LYS A 286 13.82 3.58 28.58
N ILE A 287 14.17 4.80 28.97
CA ILE A 287 14.80 5.10 30.26
C ILE A 287 13.79 4.93 31.40
N SER A 288 12.57 5.46 31.27
CA SER A 288 11.52 5.31 32.30
C SER A 288 11.17 3.84 32.55
N LYS A 289 10.88 3.06 31.49
CA LYS A 289 10.56 1.63 31.61
C LYS A 289 11.71 0.79 32.18
N LYS A 290 12.96 1.18 31.94
CA LYS A 290 14.15 0.52 32.51
C LYS A 290 14.33 0.86 33.99
N ALA A 291 14.01 2.09 34.40
CA ALA A 291 14.04 2.49 35.81
C ALA A 291 13.01 1.72 36.63
N PHE A 292 11.77 1.59 36.14
CA PHE A 292 10.71 0.82 36.81
C PHE A 292 11.01 -0.69 36.92
N LYS A 293 11.70 -1.27 35.93
CA LYS A 293 12.09 -2.70 35.95
C LYS A 293 13.23 -3.02 36.92
N ASN A 294 14.00 -2.03 37.35
CA ASN A 294 15.12 -2.22 38.26
C ASN A 294 14.74 -1.97 39.73
N THR A 295 13.48 -1.60 39.99
CA THR A 295 12.94 -1.31 41.33
C THR A 295 11.98 -2.39 41.85
N GLU A 296 11.81 -3.50 41.11
CA GLU A 296 11.16 -4.75 41.55
C GLU A 296 12.23 -5.82 41.83
#